data_AF-A0A1V6RPV7-F1
#
_entry.id   AF-A0A1V6RPV7-F1
#
_cell.length_a   1.000
_cell.length_b   1.000
_cell.length_c   1.000
_cell.angle_alpha   90.00
_cell.angle_beta   90.00
_cell.angle_gamma   90.00
#
_symmetry.space_group_name_H-M   'P 1'
#
loop_
_entity.id
_entity.type
_entity.pdbx_description
1 polymer ?
#
loop_
_entity_poly.entity_id
_entity_poly.type
_entity_poly.pdbx_seq_one_letter_code
_entity_poly.pdbx_strand_id
1 'polypeptide(L)'
;MATWAYPPLPAEQINREADTALARELEWLLHSLQDSLASLKEGLQECAALLAPQEPGSTLVLSSLRSENVKGFVTRVGTKVVKGDVQLRLASLPPPRGAPSTRLNLSQSPGAPVLVLRQLVSVRDLVAQSLDIVDVSTWTGDPLNAGFIFSQLHLLLETISEARQMLKGENDETRGKWWDTSATENMFDPPLPPHLSFHLSITDSALVLLLRTLEPTALNHTPAAFSSDISLTGFSLRDRIFGSRAPTHDEAGSLFQWQGEEVRVKEKVRVESQDPSLMAVMAKLSALEHEVMRCVAALRVLMGEEDTESEA
;
A
#
# COMPACT_ATOMS: atom_id res chain seq x y z
N MET A 1 -34.94 -29.10 20.88
CA MET A 1 -36.23 -29.79 20.64
C MET A 1 -35.96 -30.85 19.58
N ALA A 2 -36.07 -32.14 19.93
CA ALA A 2 -35.80 -33.23 19.00
C ALA A 2 -37.01 -33.43 18.09
N THR A 3 -36.89 -33.05 16.82
CA THR A 3 -37.90 -33.28 15.80
C THR A 3 -37.87 -34.77 15.45
N TRP A 4 -38.74 -35.57 16.05
CA TRP A 4 -38.83 -37.00 15.70
C TRP A 4 -39.53 -37.17 14.36
N ALA A 5 -38.80 -37.68 13.36
CA ALA A 5 -39.37 -38.10 12.08
C ALA A 5 -40.27 -39.34 12.29
N TYR A 6 -41.52 -39.28 11.82
CA TYR A 6 -42.47 -40.40 11.88
C TYR A 6 -42.84 -40.86 10.46
N PRO A 7 -42.82 -42.18 10.16
CA PRO A 7 -42.44 -43.29 11.05
C PRO A 7 -40.93 -43.29 11.38
N PRO A 8 -40.53 -43.84 12.55
CA PRO A 8 -39.12 -43.90 12.93
C PRO A 8 -38.33 -44.73 11.92
N LEU A 9 -37.33 -44.12 11.31
CA LEU A 9 -36.44 -44.76 10.35
C LEU A 9 -35.28 -45.45 11.10
N PRO A 10 -34.75 -46.58 10.57
CA PRO A 10 -33.50 -47.16 11.08
C PRO A 10 -32.34 -46.16 11.00
N ALA A 11 -31.43 -46.17 11.99
CA ALA A 11 -30.30 -45.24 12.02
C ALA A 11 -29.44 -45.28 10.76
N GLU A 12 -29.23 -46.46 10.16
CA GLU A 12 -28.53 -46.60 8.89
C GLU A 12 -29.24 -45.88 7.74
N GLN A 13 -30.57 -45.90 7.72
CA GLN A 13 -31.36 -45.22 6.70
C GLN A 13 -31.29 -43.70 6.90
N ILE A 14 -31.35 -43.22 8.15
CA ILE A 14 -31.20 -41.80 8.48
C ILE A 14 -29.84 -41.29 8.00
N ASN A 15 -28.75 -42.01 8.30
CA ASN A 15 -27.41 -41.60 7.89
C ASN A 15 -27.27 -41.57 6.36
N ARG A 16 -27.77 -42.60 5.65
CA ARG A 16 -27.78 -42.59 4.19
C ARG A 16 -28.57 -41.43 3.61
N GLU A 17 -29.75 -41.15 4.16
CA GLU A 17 -30.56 -40.01 3.71
C GLU A 17 -29.86 -38.68 3.98
N ALA A 18 -29.21 -38.53 5.14
CA ALA A 18 -28.39 -37.36 5.47
C ALA A 18 -27.21 -37.18 4.51
N ASP A 19 -26.45 -38.24 4.22
CA ASP A 19 -25.33 -38.20 3.27
C ASP A 19 -25.81 -37.81 1.86
N THR A 20 -26.95 -38.35 1.43
CA THR A 20 -27.53 -38.00 0.12
C THR A 20 -28.07 -36.57 0.07
N ALA A 21 -28.58 -36.05 1.19
CA ALA A 21 -29.03 -34.67 1.29
C ALA A 21 -27.83 -33.71 1.23
N LEU A 22 -26.77 -34.00 2.00
CA LEU A 22 -25.54 -33.23 2.02
C LEU A 22 -24.88 -33.16 0.63
N ALA A 23 -24.82 -34.29 -0.09
CA ALA A 23 -24.28 -34.32 -1.45
C ALA A 23 -25.07 -33.42 -2.41
N ARG A 24 -26.41 -33.41 -2.31
CA ARG A 24 -27.27 -32.53 -3.13
C ARG A 24 -27.15 -31.06 -2.74
N GLU A 25 -27.02 -30.77 -1.45
CA GLU A 25 -26.80 -29.41 -0.96
C GLU A 25 -25.45 -28.85 -1.44
N LEU A 26 -24.41 -29.68 -1.42
CA LEU A 26 -23.09 -29.34 -1.95
C LEU A 26 -23.13 -29.06 -3.45
N GLU A 27 -23.76 -29.95 -4.23
CA GLU A 27 -23.92 -29.75 -5.67
C GLU A 27 -24.71 -28.47 -5.98
N TRP A 28 -25.80 -28.22 -5.23
CA TRP A 28 -26.58 -27.00 -5.35
C TRP A 28 -25.77 -25.74 -5.01
N LEU A 29 -24.96 -25.78 -3.94
CA LEU A 29 -24.07 -24.67 -3.59
C LEU A 29 -23.05 -24.40 -4.70
N LEU A 30 -22.42 -25.45 -5.25
CA LEU A 30 -21.42 -25.31 -6.31
C LEU A 30 -22.01 -24.69 -7.58
N HIS A 31 -23.25 -25.01 -7.92
CA HIS A 31 -23.97 -24.33 -8.99
C HIS A 31 -24.22 -22.85 -8.68
N SER A 32 -24.72 -22.54 -7.48
CA SER A 32 -24.97 -21.16 -7.03
C SER A 32 -23.69 -20.30 -7.02
N LEU A 33 -22.55 -20.91 -6.68
CA LEU A 33 -21.26 -20.23 -6.67
C LEU A 33 -20.80 -19.76 -8.05
N GLN A 34 -21.27 -20.36 -9.14
CA GLN A 34 -20.92 -19.87 -10.49
C GLN A 34 -21.47 -18.46 -10.74
N ASP A 35 -22.67 -18.16 -10.21
CA ASP A 35 -23.23 -16.80 -10.28
C ASP A 35 -22.43 -15.83 -9.40
N SER A 36 -21.99 -16.28 -8.21
CA SER A 36 -21.09 -15.49 -7.36
C SER A 36 -19.75 -15.21 -8.04
N LEU A 37 -19.15 -16.20 -8.71
CA LEU A 37 -17.89 -16.03 -9.46
C LEU A 37 -18.05 -15.01 -10.60
N ALA A 38 -19.19 -14.99 -11.29
CA ALA A 38 -19.47 -13.97 -12.30
C ALA A 38 -19.53 -12.56 -11.69
N SER A 39 -20.25 -12.38 -10.57
CA SER A 39 -20.29 -11.10 -9.83
C SER A 39 -18.90 -10.67 -9.33
N LEU A 40 -18.12 -11.60 -8.79
CA LEU A 40 -16.75 -11.35 -8.35
C LEU A 40 -15.86 -10.90 -9.52
N LYS A 41 -15.98 -11.53 -10.68
CA LYS A 41 -15.26 -11.15 -11.90
C LYS A 41 -15.57 -9.72 -12.30
N GLU A 42 -16.84 -9.33 -12.33
CA GLU A 42 -17.25 -7.97 -12.68
C GLU A 42 -16.63 -6.94 -11.72
N GLY A 43 -16.71 -7.18 -10.41
CA GLY A 43 -16.11 -6.29 -9.42
C GLY A 43 -14.57 -6.18 -9.54
N LEU A 44 -13.89 -7.28 -9.85
CA LEU A 44 -12.44 -7.28 -10.10
C LEU A 44 -12.09 -6.54 -11.40
N GLN A 45 -12.90 -6.67 -12.46
CA GLN A 45 -12.71 -5.93 -13.71
C GLN A 45 -12.88 -4.42 -13.49
N GLU A 46 -13.82 -4.00 -12.64
CA GLU A 46 -13.95 -2.61 -12.25
C GLU A 46 -12.71 -2.11 -11.48
N CYS A 47 -12.16 -2.91 -10.58
CA CYS A 47 -10.90 -2.60 -9.90
C CYS A 47 -9.75 -2.44 -10.91
N ALA A 48 -9.64 -3.35 -11.87
CA ALA A 48 -8.64 -3.29 -12.93
C ALA A 48 -8.80 -2.03 -13.80
N ALA A 49 -10.04 -1.65 -14.12
CA ALA A 49 -10.33 -0.44 -14.88
C ALA A 49 -9.93 0.84 -14.13
N LEU A 50 -10.12 0.89 -12.82
CA LEU A 50 -9.69 2.02 -11.97
C LEU A 50 -8.16 2.12 -11.86
N LEU A 51 -7.45 1.00 -11.94
CA LEU A 51 -5.98 0.93 -11.90
C LEU A 51 -5.34 1.12 -13.29
N ALA A 52 -6.13 1.03 -14.36
CA ALA A 52 -5.65 1.18 -15.72
C ALA A 52 -5.10 2.60 -15.97
N PRO A 53 -4.08 2.75 -16.84
CA PRO A 53 -3.55 4.05 -17.19
C PRO A 53 -4.54 4.80 -18.09
N GLN A 54 -5.38 5.65 -17.50
CA GLN A 54 -6.33 6.51 -18.22
C GLN A 54 -5.87 7.97 -18.18
N GLU A 55 -5.88 8.65 -19.33
CA GLU A 55 -5.59 10.08 -19.44
C GLU A 55 -6.89 10.91 -19.32
N PRO A 56 -6.89 12.05 -18.61
CA PRO A 56 -5.75 12.81 -18.09
C PRO A 56 -5.21 12.36 -16.70
N GLY A 57 -5.70 11.25 -16.15
CA GLY A 57 -5.29 10.74 -14.84
C GLY A 57 -5.86 11.52 -13.65
N SER A 58 -5.37 11.20 -12.44
CA SER A 58 -5.77 11.83 -11.18
C SER A 58 -4.75 12.89 -10.78
N THR A 59 -5.15 14.17 -10.78
CA THR A 59 -4.31 15.27 -10.27
C THR A 59 -4.56 15.47 -8.77
N LEU A 60 -3.52 15.24 -7.99
CA LEU A 60 -3.54 15.18 -6.53
C LEU A 60 -2.76 16.37 -5.95
N VAL A 61 -3.41 17.12 -5.07
CA VAL A 61 -2.80 18.30 -4.43
C VAL A 61 -1.88 17.85 -3.30
N LEU A 62 -0.65 18.36 -3.30
CA LEU A 62 0.33 18.14 -2.25
C LEU A 62 0.50 19.43 -1.45
N SER A 63 -0.12 19.50 -0.27
CA SER A 63 -0.04 20.69 0.57
C SER A 63 0.07 20.34 2.05
N SER A 64 1.04 20.95 2.74
CA SER A 64 1.11 20.88 4.20
C SER A 64 0.12 21.89 4.80
N LEU A 65 -0.93 21.41 5.48
CA LEU A 65 -2.04 22.25 5.98
C LEU A 65 -1.64 23.34 6.98
N ARG A 66 -0.62 23.10 7.83
CA ARG A 66 -0.29 23.98 8.96
C ARG A 66 0.98 24.80 8.79
N SER A 67 1.96 24.29 8.07
CA SER A 67 3.29 24.89 7.98
C SER A 67 3.57 25.61 6.66
N GLU A 68 2.74 25.41 5.63
CA GLU A 68 2.99 25.90 4.26
C GLU A 68 4.39 25.54 3.70
N ASN A 69 5.05 24.53 4.29
CA ASN A 69 6.38 24.08 3.91
C ASN A 69 6.39 23.38 2.54
N VAL A 70 5.25 22.81 2.14
CA VAL A 70 5.07 22.10 0.87
C VAL A 70 3.79 22.59 0.23
N LYS A 71 3.87 22.98 -1.04
CA LYS A 71 2.72 23.33 -1.88
C LYS A 71 2.95 22.87 -3.30
N GLY A 72 2.01 22.15 -3.88
CA GLY A 72 2.14 21.66 -5.25
C GLY A 72 1.07 20.67 -5.63
N PHE A 73 1.33 19.95 -6.72
CA PHE A 73 0.49 18.85 -7.17
C PHE A 73 1.33 17.80 -7.89
N VAL A 74 0.75 16.62 -8.03
CA VAL A 74 1.23 15.54 -8.91
C VAL A 74 0.06 14.95 -9.68
N THR A 75 0.30 14.47 -10.89
CA THR A 75 -0.71 13.79 -11.71
C THR A 75 -0.31 12.32 -11.85
N ARG A 76 -1.15 11.44 -11.31
CA ARG A 76 -0.99 9.99 -11.42
C ARG A 76 -1.79 9.45 -12.60
N VAL A 77 -1.18 8.60 -13.40
CA VAL A 77 -1.82 7.84 -14.48
C VAL A 77 -1.50 6.36 -14.25
N GLY A 78 -2.51 5.57 -13.89
CA GLY A 78 -2.34 4.17 -13.48
C GLY A 78 -1.33 4.04 -12.34
N THR A 79 -0.24 3.31 -12.56
CA THR A 79 0.79 3.06 -11.55
C THR A 79 1.93 4.09 -11.54
N LYS A 80 1.83 5.18 -12.33
CA LYS A 80 2.91 6.13 -12.56
C LYS A 80 2.52 7.55 -12.21
N VAL A 81 3.49 8.37 -11.79
CA VAL A 81 3.33 9.82 -11.68
C VAL A 81 4.00 10.46 -12.91
N VAL A 82 3.19 11.10 -13.74
CA VAL A 82 3.63 11.62 -15.06
C VAL A 82 3.92 13.12 -15.02
N LYS A 83 3.35 13.85 -14.07
CA LYS A 83 3.52 15.29 -13.91
C LYS A 83 3.60 15.63 -12.44
N GLY A 84 4.39 16.64 -12.10
CA GLY A 84 4.50 17.11 -10.73
C GLY A 84 5.21 18.45 -10.67
N ASP A 85 4.67 19.35 -9.86
CA ASP A 85 5.25 20.66 -9.58
C ASP A 85 5.07 20.95 -8.09
N VAL A 86 6.16 20.93 -7.35
CA VAL A 86 6.16 21.04 -5.88
C VAL A 86 7.11 22.15 -5.45
N GLN A 87 6.61 23.06 -4.63
CA GLN A 87 7.36 24.15 -4.03
C GLN A 87 7.62 23.85 -2.56
N LEU A 88 8.88 24.01 -2.17
CA LEU A 88 9.39 23.69 -0.85
C LEU A 88 9.91 24.93 -0.12
N ARG A 89 9.53 25.06 1.15
CA ARG A 89 10.02 26.07 2.10
C ARG A 89 10.47 25.34 3.37
N LEU A 90 11.62 24.68 3.29
CA LEU A 90 12.18 23.91 4.39
C LEU A 90 13.32 24.69 5.04
N ALA A 91 13.42 24.66 6.37
CA ALA A 91 14.47 25.39 7.09
C ALA A 91 15.87 24.85 6.77
N SER A 92 15.95 23.54 6.52
CA SER A 92 17.17 22.83 6.18
C SER A 92 17.55 22.88 4.68
N LEU A 93 16.65 23.38 3.82
CA LEU A 93 16.88 23.51 2.37
C LEU A 93 16.57 24.95 1.93
N PRO A 94 17.52 25.88 2.11
CA PRO A 94 17.32 27.27 1.73
C PRO A 94 17.10 27.39 0.20
N PRO A 95 16.21 28.31 -0.24
CA PRO A 95 15.93 28.47 -1.65
C PRO A 95 17.14 29.00 -2.42
N PRO A 96 17.24 28.70 -3.73
CA PRO A 96 18.27 29.28 -4.57
C PRO A 96 18.18 30.82 -4.57
N ARG A 97 19.33 31.49 -4.77
CA ARG A 97 19.44 32.96 -4.64
C ARG A 97 18.34 33.69 -5.42
N GLY A 98 17.54 34.48 -4.69
CA GLY A 98 16.46 35.30 -5.25
C GLY A 98 15.11 34.58 -5.42
N ALA A 99 15.03 33.27 -5.16
CA ALA A 99 13.77 32.53 -5.20
C ALA A 99 13.08 32.51 -3.82
N PRO A 100 11.74 32.54 -3.76
CA PRO A 100 10.99 32.45 -2.51
C PRO A 100 10.83 31.01 -1.97
N SER A 101 11.18 30.00 -2.78
CA SER A 101 11.06 28.57 -2.46
C SER A 101 11.94 27.74 -3.40
N THR A 102 12.26 26.52 -2.98
CA THR A 102 12.90 25.51 -3.84
C THR A 102 11.82 24.78 -4.64
N ARG A 103 11.87 24.84 -5.97
CA ARG A 103 10.87 24.23 -6.84
C ARG A 103 11.39 22.91 -7.41
N LEU A 104 10.59 21.85 -7.29
CA LEU A 104 10.83 20.54 -7.89
C LEU A 104 9.80 20.31 -9.00
N ASN A 105 10.25 20.16 -10.24
CA ASN A 105 9.38 19.76 -11.35
C ASN A 105 9.80 18.39 -11.87
N LEU A 106 8.82 17.50 -12.06
CA LEU A 106 9.07 16.24 -12.77
C LEU A 106 9.37 16.55 -14.24
N SER A 107 10.48 16.00 -14.73
CA SER A 107 10.93 16.21 -16.10
C SER A 107 9.90 15.71 -17.09
N GLN A 108 9.62 16.53 -18.10
CA GLN A 108 8.73 16.19 -19.22
C GLN A 108 9.53 15.80 -20.48
N SER A 109 10.84 15.61 -20.34
CA SER A 109 11.70 15.17 -21.44
C SER A 109 11.36 13.73 -21.84
N PRO A 110 11.25 13.40 -23.15
CA PRO A 110 10.92 12.05 -23.60
C PRO A 110 11.87 10.94 -23.13
N GLY A 111 13.11 11.29 -22.73
CA GLY A 111 14.11 10.34 -22.22
C GLY A 111 14.24 10.31 -20.69
N ALA A 112 13.47 11.13 -19.96
CA ALA A 112 13.54 11.14 -18.51
C ALA A 112 12.87 9.89 -17.91
N PRO A 113 13.44 9.29 -16.84
CA PRO A 113 12.78 8.18 -16.16
C PRO A 113 11.43 8.61 -15.58
N VAL A 114 10.44 7.73 -15.70
CA VAL A 114 9.10 7.96 -15.12
C VAL A 114 9.09 7.47 -13.67
N LEU A 115 8.47 8.23 -12.77
CA LEU A 115 8.29 7.82 -11.39
C LEU A 115 7.19 6.75 -11.31
N VAL A 116 7.59 5.51 -11.04
CA VAL A 116 6.69 4.35 -10.93
C VAL A 116 6.42 4.04 -9.45
N LEU A 117 5.15 3.96 -9.09
CA LEU A 117 4.70 3.52 -7.77
C LEU A 117 4.63 2.00 -7.75
N ARG A 118 5.74 1.34 -7.38
CA ARG A 118 5.88 -0.13 -7.40
C ARG A 118 4.78 -0.85 -6.63
N GLN A 119 4.37 -0.30 -5.50
CA GLN A 119 3.23 -0.78 -4.70
C GLN A 119 1.94 -0.91 -5.54
N LEU A 120 1.64 0.06 -6.41
CA LEU A 120 0.47 -0.02 -7.29
C LEU A 120 0.67 -0.98 -8.47
N VAL A 121 1.91 -1.25 -8.88
CA VAL A 121 2.20 -2.32 -9.84
C VAL A 121 1.81 -3.66 -9.23
N SER A 122 2.26 -3.94 -8.00
CA SER A 122 1.88 -5.16 -7.27
C SER A 122 0.37 -5.29 -7.09
N VAL A 123 -0.33 -4.23 -6.69
CA VAL A 123 -1.80 -4.25 -6.54
C VAL A 123 -2.49 -4.59 -7.87
N ARG A 124 -2.07 -3.97 -8.98
CA ARG A 124 -2.62 -4.25 -10.30
C ARG A 124 -2.37 -5.70 -10.71
N ASP A 125 -1.18 -6.22 -10.45
CA ASP A 125 -0.80 -7.58 -10.82
C ASP A 125 -1.58 -8.61 -9.97
N LEU A 126 -1.81 -8.35 -8.66
CA LEU A 126 -2.66 -9.16 -7.79
C LEU A 126 -4.15 -9.14 -8.23
N VAL A 127 -4.66 -7.99 -8.68
CA VAL A 127 -6.02 -7.91 -9.25
C VAL A 127 -6.12 -8.72 -10.55
N ALA A 128 -5.11 -8.66 -11.41
CA ALA A 128 -5.06 -9.48 -12.62
C ALA A 128 -5.01 -10.99 -12.28
N GLN A 129 -4.17 -11.37 -11.32
CA GLN A 129 -4.11 -12.75 -10.83
C GLN A 129 -5.45 -13.22 -10.24
N SER A 130 -6.15 -12.34 -9.52
CA SER A 130 -7.49 -12.64 -8.99
C SER A 130 -8.49 -12.93 -10.12
N LEU A 131 -8.42 -12.19 -11.23
CA LEU A 131 -9.24 -12.46 -12.42
C LEU A 131 -8.89 -13.81 -13.05
N ASP A 132 -7.60 -14.13 -13.15
CA ASP A 132 -7.15 -15.42 -13.69
C ASP A 132 -7.65 -16.59 -12.82
N ILE A 133 -7.64 -16.46 -11.49
CA ILE A 133 -8.18 -17.47 -10.56
C ILE A 133 -9.66 -17.69 -10.80
N VAL A 134 -10.44 -16.62 -10.97
CA VAL A 134 -11.88 -16.72 -11.27
C VAL A 134 -12.09 -17.40 -12.63
N ASP A 135 -11.33 -17.02 -13.66
CA ASP A 135 -11.43 -17.65 -14.98
C ASP A 135 -11.05 -19.13 -14.97
N VAL A 136 -10.02 -19.51 -14.21
CA VAL A 136 -9.64 -20.91 -14.03
C VAL A 136 -10.75 -21.70 -13.37
N SER A 137 -11.37 -21.12 -12.33
CA SER A 137 -12.49 -21.70 -11.58
C SER A 137 -13.74 -21.91 -12.44
N THR A 138 -13.96 -21.04 -13.42
CA THR A 138 -15.13 -21.12 -14.31
C THR A 138 -14.90 -22.00 -15.54
N TRP A 139 -13.70 -22.01 -16.14
CA TRP A 139 -13.51 -22.54 -17.49
C TRP A 139 -12.56 -23.73 -17.64
N THR A 140 -11.62 -23.94 -16.71
CA THR A 140 -10.52 -24.90 -16.93
C THR A 140 -10.47 -26.06 -15.93
N GLY A 141 -11.34 -26.07 -14.92
CA GLY A 141 -11.50 -27.15 -13.95
C GLY A 141 -12.90 -27.79 -13.95
N ASP A 142 -13.12 -28.72 -13.01
CA ASP A 142 -14.46 -29.26 -12.75
C ASP A 142 -15.21 -28.32 -11.79
N PRO A 143 -16.22 -27.57 -12.25
CA PRO A 143 -16.95 -26.62 -11.42
C PRO A 143 -17.79 -27.29 -10.33
N LEU A 144 -17.97 -28.62 -10.40
CA LEU A 144 -18.68 -29.42 -9.41
C LEU A 144 -17.73 -30.17 -8.46
N ASN A 145 -16.41 -29.98 -8.59
CA ASN A 145 -15.45 -30.50 -7.64
C ASN A 145 -15.26 -29.52 -6.47
N ALA A 146 -15.83 -29.86 -5.31
CA ALA A 146 -15.79 -29.03 -4.12
C ALA A 146 -14.37 -28.70 -3.64
N GLY A 147 -13.45 -29.68 -3.64
CA GLY A 147 -12.07 -29.45 -3.21
C GLY A 147 -11.31 -28.50 -4.13
N PHE A 148 -11.55 -28.60 -5.45
CA PHE A 148 -10.99 -27.67 -6.43
C PHE A 148 -11.53 -26.25 -6.21
N ILE A 149 -12.86 -26.07 -6.17
CA ILE A 149 -13.48 -24.75 -6.00
C ILE A 149 -13.10 -24.12 -4.65
N PHE A 150 -13.07 -24.91 -3.58
CA PHE A 150 -12.61 -24.45 -2.27
C PHE A 150 -11.19 -23.93 -2.33
N SER A 151 -10.27 -24.68 -2.96
CA SER A 151 -8.87 -24.27 -3.12
C SER A 151 -8.74 -22.98 -3.95
N GLN A 152 -9.53 -22.83 -5.02
CA GLN A 152 -9.52 -21.62 -5.83
C GLN A 152 -10.06 -20.40 -5.06
N LEU A 153 -11.16 -20.55 -4.33
CA LEU A 153 -11.72 -19.46 -3.52
C LEU A 153 -10.79 -19.06 -2.36
N HIS A 154 -10.10 -20.02 -1.76
CA HIS A 154 -9.05 -19.73 -0.78
C HIS A 154 -7.89 -18.93 -1.38
N LEU A 155 -7.37 -19.35 -2.53
CA LEU A 155 -6.32 -18.62 -3.23
C LEU A 155 -6.78 -17.21 -3.64
N LEU A 156 -8.03 -17.09 -4.10
CA LEU A 156 -8.64 -15.80 -4.43
C LEU A 156 -8.72 -14.89 -3.20
N LEU A 157 -9.13 -15.44 -2.04
CA LEU A 157 -9.20 -14.71 -0.78
C LEU A 157 -7.82 -14.15 -0.41
N GLU A 158 -6.80 -15.00 -0.38
CA GLU A 158 -5.42 -14.60 -0.06
C GLU A 158 -4.91 -13.50 -0.99
N THR A 159 -5.13 -13.66 -2.30
CA THR A 159 -4.69 -12.70 -3.32
C THR A 159 -5.37 -11.33 -3.16
N ILE A 160 -6.69 -11.32 -2.89
CA ILE A 160 -7.45 -10.08 -2.63
C ILE A 160 -6.99 -9.43 -1.31
N SER A 161 -6.80 -10.21 -0.26
CA SER A 161 -6.32 -9.72 1.04
C SER A 161 -4.94 -9.08 0.90
N GLU A 162 -4.03 -9.69 0.13
CA GLU A 162 -2.70 -9.13 -0.14
C GLU A 162 -2.81 -7.80 -0.91
N ALA A 163 -3.66 -7.73 -1.93
CA ALA A 163 -3.87 -6.49 -2.69
C ALA A 163 -4.39 -5.35 -1.79
N ARG A 164 -5.29 -5.67 -0.83
CA ARG A 164 -5.75 -4.71 0.17
C ARG A 164 -4.65 -4.28 1.12
N GLN A 165 -3.86 -5.21 1.66
CA GLN A 165 -2.75 -4.89 2.57
C GLN A 165 -1.71 -4.00 1.87
N MET A 166 -1.44 -4.28 0.58
CA MET A 166 -0.63 -3.41 -0.25
C MET A 166 -1.21 -2.01 -0.34
N LEU A 167 -2.52 -1.80 -0.54
CA LEU A 167 -3.10 -0.44 -0.54
C LEU A 167 -3.14 0.23 0.83
N LYS A 168 -3.19 -0.52 1.93
CA LYS A 168 -3.09 0.03 3.30
C LYS A 168 -1.69 0.58 3.57
N GLY A 169 -0.63 -0.09 3.11
CA GLY A 169 0.74 0.44 3.20
C GLY A 169 1.26 0.63 4.64
N GLU A 170 0.88 -0.27 5.55
CA GLU A 170 1.20 -0.17 6.99
C GLU A 170 2.71 -0.26 7.26
N ASN A 171 3.44 -1.08 6.49
CA ASN A 171 4.83 -1.44 6.75
C ASN A 171 5.81 -0.92 5.69
N ASP A 172 7.10 -0.84 6.05
CA ASP A 172 8.17 -0.44 5.11
C ASP A 172 8.42 -1.47 4.00
N GLU A 173 8.04 -2.73 4.21
CA GLU A 173 8.14 -3.77 3.20
C GLU A 173 7.22 -3.49 2.01
N THR A 174 6.00 -3.02 2.26
CA THR A 174 5.01 -2.72 1.21
C THR A 174 5.25 -1.35 0.56
N ARG A 175 5.70 -0.36 1.34
CA ARG A 175 6.02 0.99 0.85
C ARG A 175 7.38 1.07 0.15
N GLY A 176 8.28 0.14 0.46
CA GLY A 176 9.69 0.24 0.13
C GLY A 176 10.45 1.14 1.10
N LYS A 177 11.69 0.76 1.36
CA LYS A 177 12.63 1.53 2.17
C LYS A 177 13.02 2.79 1.42
N TRP A 178 12.78 3.96 2.02
CA TRP A 178 12.96 5.24 1.33
C TRP A 178 14.38 5.47 0.80
N TRP A 179 15.40 4.89 1.44
CA TRP A 179 16.79 5.02 1.00
C TRP A 179 17.09 4.24 -0.30
N ASP A 180 16.23 3.29 -0.67
CA ASP A 180 16.32 2.51 -1.92
C ASP A 180 15.31 2.97 -2.98
N THR A 181 14.15 3.48 -2.55
CA THR A 181 13.00 3.78 -3.44
C THR A 181 12.72 5.27 -3.64
N SER A 182 13.51 6.17 -3.06
CA SER A 182 13.41 7.61 -3.35
C SER A 182 13.62 7.89 -4.84
N ALA A 183 12.94 8.93 -5.34
CA ALA A 183 13.08 9.36 -6.72
C ALA A 183 14.52 9.80 -7.03
N THR A 184 14.99 9.49 -8.24
CA THR A 184 16.35 9.81 -8.68
C THR A 184 16.43 11.23 -9.22
N GLU A 185 17.63 11.82 -9.18
CA GLU A 185 17.85 13.22 -9.54
C GLU A 185 17.40 13.56 -10.96
N ASN A 186 17.63 12.64 -11.91
CA ASN A 186 17.29 12.79 -13.32
C ASN A 186 15.80 12.65 -13.65
N MET A 187 14.95 12.35 -12.66
CA MET A 187 13.49 12.41 -12.81
C MET A 187 12.97 13.85 -12.77
N PHE A 188 13.79 14.82 -12.38
CA PHE A 188 13.40 16.22 -12.19
C PHE A 188 14.16 17.15 -13.14
N ASP A 189 13.53 18.27 -13.47
CA ASP A 189 14.15 19.36 -14.22
C ASP A 189 13.78 20.72 -13.60
N PRO A 190 14.73 21.43 -12.96
CA PRO A 190 16.12 21.04 -12.75
C PRO A 190 16.26 19.79 -11.84
N PRO A 191 17.42 19.10 -11.84
CA PRO A 191 17.65 17.93 -11.00
C PRO A 191 17.38 18.20 -9.51
N LEU A 192 17.05 17.14 -8.75
CA LEU A 192 16.82 17.26 -7.32
C LEU A 192 18.04 17.90 -6.61
N PRO A 193 17.82 18.77 -5.61
CA PRO A 193 18.88 19.24 -4.74
C PRO A 193 19.61 18.06 -4.08
N PRO A 194 20.94 18.17 -3.87
CA PRO A 194 21.70 17.13 -3.22
C PRO A 194 21.19 16.92 -1.79
N HIS A 195 21.21 15.68 -1.31
CA HIS A 195 20.75 15.31 0.03
C HIS A 195 19.25 15.60 0.28
N LEU A 196 18.42 15.66 -0.76
CA LEU A 196 16.97 15.68 -0.65
C LEU A 196 16.38 14.36 -1.12
N SER A 197 15.82 13.58 -0.20
CA SER A 197 15.02 12.41 -0.54
C SER A 197 13.58 12.84 -0.83
N PHE A 198 13.11 12.48 -2.02
CA PHE A 198 11.72 12.60 -2.47
C PHE A 198 11.11 11.20 -2.58
N HIS A 199 10.29 10.80 -1.61
CA HIS A 199 9.71 9.47 -1.56
C HIS A 199 8.18 9.54 -1.64
N LEU A 200 7.60 8.85 -2.65
CA LEU A 200 6.16 8.70 -2.80
C LEU A 200 5.77 7.25 -2.52
N SER A 201 4.75 7.06 -1.69
CA SER A 201 4.16 5.76 -1.36
C SER A 201 2.64 5.85 -1.24
N ILE A 202 1.95 4.72 -1.18
CA ILE A 202 0.52 4.66 -0.85
C ILE A 202 0.35 4.26 0.61
N THR A 203 -0.55 4.91 1.33
CA THR A 203 -0.97 4.53 2.69
C THR A 203 -2.45 4.82 2.81
N ASP A 204 -3.23 3.87 3.30
CA ASP A 204 -4.69 3.98 3.43
C ASP A 204 -5.37 4.45 2.13
N SER A 205 -4.92 3.96 0.97
CA SER A 205 -5.39 4.38 -0.37
C SER A 205 -5.17 5.86 -0.71
N ALA A 206 -4.33 6.56 0.06
CA ALA A 206 -3.91 7.92 -0.21
C ALA A 206 -2.46 7.95 -0.74
N LEU A 207 -2.17 8.92 -1.61
CA LEU A 207 -0.80 9.18 -2.02
C LEU A 207 -0.09 9.98 -0.95
N VAL A 208 1.05 9.49 -0.49
CA VAL A 208 1.84 10.11 0.56
C VAL A 208 3.18 10.52 -0.01
N LEU A 209 3.51 11.80 0.15
CA LEU A 209 4.84 12.35 -0.06
C LEU A 209 5.58 12.46 1.28
N LEU A 210 6.72 11.80 1.39
CA LEU A 210 7.70 12.03 2.45
C LEU A 210 8.95 12.68 1.85
N LEU A 211 9.23 13.90 2.32
CA LEU A 211 10.44 14.63 2.02
C LEU A 211 11.39 14.53 3.19
N ARG A 212 12.66 14.27 2.92
CA ARG A 212 13.73 14.27 3.93
C ARG A 212 14.90 15.07 3.43
N THR A 213 15.37 16.01 4.24
CA THR A 213 16.70 16.59 4.05
C THR A 213 17.71 15.80 4.85
N LEU A 214 18.82 15.48 4.21
CA LEU A 214 19.84 14.57 4.72
C LEU A 214 21.11 15.38 5.02
N GLU A 215 21.87 14.90 5.99
CA GLU A 215 23.17 15.47 6.35
C GLU A 215 24.21 14.35 6.41
N PRO A 216 25.30 14.42 5.63
CA PRO A 216 26.37 13.43 5.67
C PRO A 216 27.08 13.40 7.02
N THR A 217 27.35 12.20 7.53
CA THR A 217 28.09 12.00 8.78
C THR A 217 29.60 12.23 8.60
N ALA A 218 30.14 12.01 7.41
CA ALA A 218 31.58 12.03 7.12
C ALA A 218 32.25 13.41 7.32
N LEU A 219 31.48 14.51 7.32
CA LEU A 219 32.00 15.86 7.57
C LEU A 219 32.38 16.10 9.04
N ASN A 220 32.06 15.18 9.96
CA ASN A 220 32.42 15.27 11.38
C ASN A 220 33.63 14.41 11.80
N HIS A 221 34.36 13.81 10.85
CA HIS A 221 35.58 13.01 11.12
C HIS A 221 36.91 13.73 10.84
N THR A 222 36.94 15.06 10.77
CA THR A 222 38.17 15.76 11.17
C THR A 222 38.31 15.60 12.69
N PRO A 223 39.40 15.01 13.22
CA PRO A 223 39.71 15.19 14.62
C PRO A 223 39.98 16.68 14.77
N ALA A 224 39.01 17.43 15.28
CA ALA A 224 39.23 18.78 15.74
C ALA A 224 40.17 18.66 16.95
N ALA A 225 41.47 18.61 16.67
CA ALA A 225 42.47 19.08 17.58
C ALA A 225 42.06 20.50 17.98
N PHE A 226 41.64 20.65 19.24
CA PHE A 226 41.46 21.93 19.92
C PHE A 226 40.72 23.02 19.11
N SER A 227 39.41 22.88 18.90
CA SER A 227 38.60 24.09 18.78
C SER A 227 38.28 24.59 20.19
N SER A 228 38.97 25.66 20.56
CA SER A 228 38.81 26.44 21.77
C SER A 228 37.34 26.79 22.06
N ASP A 229 36.76 26.08 23.04
CA ASP A 229 35.53 26.45 23.77
C ASP A 229 35.78 27.66 24.70
N ILE A 230 36.21 28.79 24.11
CA ILE A 230 36.21 30.08 24.82
C ILE A 230 35.57 31.12 23.89
N SER A 231 34.26 30.99 23.69
CA SER A 231 33.44 32.11 23.24
C SER A 231 33.28 33.09 24.41
N LEU A 232 34.08 34.16 24.40
CA LEU A 232 34.03 35.32 25.29
C LEU A 232 32.83 36.26 25.01
N THR A 233 31.64 35.69 24.79
CA THR A 233 30.36 36.41 24.79
C THR A 233 29.25 35.47 25.28
N GLY A 234 28.97 35.53 26.58
CA GLY A 234 28.12 34.59 27.30
C GLY A 234 26.62 34.68 26.97
N PHE A 235 26.15 33.85 26.03
CA PHE A 235 24.71 33.58 25.86
C PHE A 235 24.34 32.13 25.44
N SER A 236 25.19 31.10 25.59
CA SER A 236 24.80 29.70 25.30
C SER A 236 24.28 28.90 26.50
N LEU A 237 23.90 29.57 27.60
CA LEU A 237 23.33 28.92 28.79
C LEU A 237 21.81 28.63 28.70
N ARG A 238 21.12 28.93 27.59
CA ARG A 238 19.67 28.67 27.49
C ARG A 238 19.29 27.30 26.95
N ASP A 239 20.15 26.62 26.19
CA ASP A 239 19.81 25.32 25.61
C ASP A 239 19.97 24.12 26.57
N ARG A 240 20.53 24.34 27.76
CA ARG A 240 20.63 23.31 28.81
C ARG A 240 19.66 23.47 29.99
N ILE A 241 18.85 24.54 30.00
CA ILE A 241 17.92 24.84 31.12
C ILE A 241 16.47 24.47 30.77
N PHE A 242 16.11 24.37 29.49
CA PHE A 242 14.82 23.85 29.05
C PHE A 242 15.03 22.42 28.56
N GLY A 243 14.33 21.45 29.16
CA GLY A 243 14.59 20.00 29.10
C GLY A 243 14.77 19.39 27.70
N SER A 244 15.23 18.14 27.67
CA SER A 244 15.54 17.40 26.43
C SER A 244 14.47 17.64 25.36
N ARG A 245 14.83 18.44 24.35
CA ARG A 245 13.94 18.77 23.24
C ARG A 245 13.51 17.46 22.61
N ALA A 246 12.21 17.17 22.64
CA ALA A 246 11.66 15.98 22.01
C ALA A 246 12.18 15.90 20.56
N PRO A 247 12.54 14.70 20.08
CA PRO A 247 13.04 14.53 18.73
C PRO A 247 12.06 15.17 17.74
N THR A 248 12.58 15.98 16.82
CA THR A 248 11.78 16.79 15.88
C THR A 248 10.95 15.93 14.93
N HIS A 249 11.35 14.66 14.75
CA HIS A 249 10.61 13.61 14.05
C HIS A 249 11.07 12.23 14.55
N ASP A 250 10.32 11.19 14.19
CA ASP A 250 10.55 9.77 14.54
C ASP A 250 11.94 9.23 14.12
N GLU A 251 12.48 9.68 12.99
CA GLU A 251 13.80 9.23 12.48
C GLU A 251 14.99 10.06 13.01
N ALA A 252 14.79 10.97 13.97
CA ALA A 252 15.84 11.88 14.42
C ALA A 252 16.93 11.12 15.19
N GLY A 253 18.17 11.23 14.72
CA GLY A 253 19.33 10.54 15.31
C GLY A 253 19.60 9.14 14.74
N SER A 254 18.76 8.64 13.85
CA SER A 254 19.04 7.41 13.09
C SER A 254 20.02 7.67 11.94
N LEU A 255 20.88 6.69 11.67
CA LEU A 255 21.83 6.69 10.56
C LEU A 255 21.32 5.78 9.44
N PHE A 256 21.49 6.22 8.20
CA PHE A 256 21.06 5.51 7.01
C PHE A 256 22.18 5.48 5.98
N GLN A 257 22.23 4.41 5.19
CA GLN A 257 23.09 4.35 4.00
C GLN A 257 22.29 4.84 2.80
N TRP A 258 22.71 5.96 2.21
CA TRP A 258 22.01 6.59 1.09
C TRP A 258 23.03 6.93 0.00
N GLN A 259 22.82 6.38 -1.21
CA GLN A 259 23.71 6.60 -2.36
C GLN A 259 25.21 6.32 -2.08
N GLY A 260 25.51 5.40 -1.17
CA GLY A 260 26.88 5.05 -0.78
C GLY A 260 27.48 5.93 0.32
N GLU A 261 26.72 6.88 0.88
CA GLU A 261 27.12 7.70 2.00
C GLU A 261 26.29 7.41 3.25
N GLU A 262 26.92 7.52 4.42
CA GLU A 262 26.19 7.49 5.68
C GLU A 262 25.61 8.87 5.99
N VAL A 263 24.29 8.93 6.14
CA VAL A 263 23.55 10.17 6.33
C VAL A 263 22.62 10.08 7.55
N ARG A 264 22.32 11.24 8.14
CA ARG A 264 21.24 11.42 9.11
C ARG A 264 20.10 12.25 8.52
N VAL A 265 18.88 12.01 8.99
CA VAL A 265 17.72 12.83 8.60
C VAL A 265 17.68 14.09 9.48
N LYS A 266 17.72 15.26 8.85
CA LYS A 266 17.73 16.58 9.52
C LYS A 266 16.33 17.17 9.64
N GLU A 267 15.54 17.07 8.58
CA GLU A 267 14.14 17.51 8.55
C GLU A 267 13.32 16.49 7.76
N LYS A 268 12.13 16.16 8.28
CA LYS A 268 11.19 15.24 7.64
C LYS A 268 9.83 15.92 7.53
N VAL A 269 9.26 15.94 6.32
CA VAL A 269 7.93 16.48 6.06
C VAL A 269 7.08 15.41 5.38
N ARG A 270 5.90 15.15 5.95
CA ARG A 270 4.91 14.24 5.40
C ARG A 270 3.71 15.04 4.90
N VAL A 271 3.29 14.77 3.67
CA VAL A 271 2.08 15.31 3.05
C VAL A 271 1.28 14.14 2.49
N GLU A 272 -0.04 14.21 2.63
CA GLU A 272 -0.95 13.18 2.17
C GLU A 272 -2.00 13.80 1.26
N SER A 273 -2.35 13.08 0.20
CA SER A 273 -3.38 13.46 -0.77
C SER A 273 -4.29 12.27 -1.03
N GLN A 274 -5.59 12.48 -0.83
CA GLN A 274 -6.59 11.45 -1.05
C GLN A 274 -6.75 11.18 -2.55
N ASP A 275 -6.78 9.90 -2.93
CA ASP A 275 -6.97 9.48 -4.31
C ASP A 275 -8.31 8.75 -4.47
N PRO A 276 -9.34 9.38 -5.05
CA PRO A 276 -10.67 8.80 -5.15
C PRO A 276 -10.72 7.45 -5.86
N SER A 277 -9.84 7.23 -6.84
CA SER A 277 -9.82 5.96 -7.56
C SER A 277 -9.22 4.84 -6.72
N LEU A 278 -8.17 5.10 -5.94
CA LEU A 278 -7.61 4.11 -5.02
C LEU A 278 -8.56 3.82 -3.85
N MET A 279 -9.27 4.84 -3.35
CA MET A 279 -10.32 4.64 -2.36
C MET A 279 -11.43 3.72 -2.89
N ALA A 280 -11.85 3.91 -4.15
CA ALA A 280 -12.84 3.06 -4.79
C ALA A 280 -12.33 1.62 -4.97
N VAL A 281 -11.07 1.43 -5.37
CA VAL A 281 -10.45 0.10 -5.45
C VAL A 281 -10.44 -0.58 -4.08
N MET A 282 -9.98 0.11 -3.02
CA MET A 282 -9.97 -0.44 -1.67
C MET A 282 -11.36 -0.84 -1.20
N ALA A 283 -12.37 0.00 -1.42
CA ALA A 283 -13.75 -0.30 -1.03
C ALA A 283 -14.29 -1.53 -1.77
N LYS A 284 -14.05 -1.63 -3.08
CA LYS A 284 -14.45 -2.79 -3.89
C LYS A 284 -13.74 -4.06 -3.47
N LEU A 285 -12.41 -4.04 -3.34
CA LEU A 285 -11.64 -5.19 -2.85
C LEU A 285 -12.11 -5.63 -1.46
N SER A 286 -12.49 -4.69 -0.60
CA SER A 286 -13.04 -5.03 0.72
C SER A 286 -14.37 -5.78 0.62
N ALA A 287 -15.28 -5.33 -0.25
CA ALA A 287 -16.55 -6.00 -0.48
C ALA A 287 -16.36 -7.40 -1.09
N LEU A 288 -15.47 -7.52 -2.07
CA LEU A 288 -15.14 -8.78 -2.72
C LEU A 288 -14.51 -9.78 -1.74
N GLU A 289 -13.58 -9.35 -0.88
CA GLU A 289 -13.00 -10.21 0.15
C GLU A 289 -14.06 -10.78 1.09
N HIS A 290 -15.00 -9.95 1.54
CA HIS A 290 -16.11 -10.41 2.39
C HIS A 290 -17.02 -11.41 1.67
N GLU A 291 -17.28 -11.22 0.38
CA GLU A 291 -18.05 -12.16 -0.42
C GLU A 291 -17.33 -13.50 -0.58
N VAL A 292 -16.04 -13.49 -0.94
CA VAL A 292 -15.23 -14.71 -1.06
C VAL A 292 -15.13 -15.44 0.27
N MET A 293 -14.89 -14.72 1.37
CA MET A 293 -14.85 -15.31 2.72
C MET A 293 -16.16 -16.04 3.07
N ARG A 294 -17.31 -15.46 2.71
CA ARG A 294 -18.62 -16.10 2.89
C ARG A 294 -18.75 -17.37 2.05
N CYS A 295 -18.30 -17.36 0.79
CA CYS A 295 -18.30 -18.53 -0.07
C CYS A 295 -17.40 -19.66 0.47
N VAL A 296 -16.20 -19.31 0.94
CA VAL A 296 -15.26 -20.23 1.60
C VAL A 296 -15.89 -20.87 2.83
N ALA A 297 -16.50 -20.06 3.71
CA ALA A 297 -17.14 -20.56 4.92
C ALA A 297 -18.32 -21.51 4.61
N ALA A 298 -19.15 -21.18 3.61
CA ALA A 298 -20.27 -22.02 3.21
C ALA A 298 -19.82 -23.39 2.67
N LEU A 299 -18.76 -23.41 1.84
CA LEU A 299 -18.19 -24.67 1.35
C LEU A 299 -17.58 -25.50 2.46
N ARG A 300 -16.81 -24.88 3.35
CA ARG A 300 -16.16 -25.57 4.48
C ARG A 300 -17.18 -26.36 5.32
N VAL A 301 -18.30 -25.72 5.65
CA VAL A 301 -19.39 -26.34 6.42
C VAL A 301 -19.95 -27.57 5.71
N LEU A 302 -20.23 -27.48 4.40
CA LEU A 302 -20.79 -28.61 3.64
C LEU A 302 -19.77 -29.72 3.33
N MET A 303 -18.47 -29.38 3.31
CA MET A 303 -17.39 -30.35 3.18
C MET A 303 -17.09 -31.11 4.48
N GLY A 304 -17.72 -30.73 5.60
CA GLY A 304 -17.51 -31.37 6.90
C GLY A 304 -16.14 -31.07 7.51
N GLU A 305 -15.46 -30.03 7.03
CA GLU A 305 -14.22 -29.53 7.61
C GLU A 305 -14.58 -28.63 8.81
N GLU A 306 -14.93 -29.23 9.95
CA GLU A 306 -15.10 -28.45 11.19
C GLU A 306 -13.75 -27.86 11.64
N ASP A 307 -13.76 -26.62 12.13
CA ASP A 307 -12.58 -25.93 12.64
C ASP A 307 -11.96 -26.73 13.80
N THR A 308 -10.93 -27.52 13.51
CA THR A 308 -10.10 -28.18 14.54
C THR A 308 -9.19 -27.20 15.31
N GLU A 309 -9.46 -25.90 15.26
CA GLU A 309 -8.66 -24.84 15.92
C GLU A 309 -9.24 -24.36 17.26
N SER A 310 -10.19 -25.09 17.85
CA SER A 310 -10.65 -24.84 19.22
C SER A 310 -10.29 -25.99 20.16
N GLU A 311 -9.00 -26.36 20.25
CA GLU A 311 -8.38 -27.03 21.42
C GLU A 311 -6.87 -27.22 21.20
N ALA A 312 -6.07 -26.18 21.46
CA ALA A 312 -4.66 -26.29 21.85
C ALA A 312 -4.19 -25.01 22.58
#